data_AF-A0A2A5IZJ5-F1
#
_entry.id   AF-A0A2A5IZJ5-F1
#
_cell.length_a   1.000
_cell.length_b   1.000
_cell.length_c   1.000
_cell.angle_alpha   90.00
_cell.angle_beta   90.00
_cell.angle_gamma   90.00
#
_symmetry.space_group_name_H-M   'P 1'
#
loop_
_entity.id
_entity.type
_entity.pdbx_description
1 polymer ?
#
loop_
_entity_poly.entity_id
_entity_poly.type
_entity_poly.pdbx_seq_one_letter_code
_entity_poly.pdbx_strand_id
1 'polypeptide(L)'
;MIEKQFFSEDIPLAKSKIDSVKELLYLAHQSLKDGDYDEIAGLAGSIRNISEDLIRMNNKGLLIKTAEEIQKKHGVRLEVVTRTERTESIEY
;
A
#
# COMPACT_ATOMS: atom_id res chain seq x y z
N MET A 1 14.94 -12.22 3.87
CA MET A 1 14.02 -12.35 2.72
C MET A 1 12.71 -11.72 3.16
N ILE A 2 12.30 -10.57 2.62
CA ILE A 2 10.96 -10.03 2.90
C ILE A 2 10.00 -11.03 2.23
N GLU A 3 9.38 -11.91 3.02
CA GLU A 3 8.25 -12.70 2.54
C GLU A 3 7.29 -11.72 1.90
N LYS A 4 6.99 -11.91 0.60
CA LYS A 4 6.12 -11.01 -0.15
C LYS A 4 4.75 -11.02 0.53
N GLN A 5 4.49 -10.01 1.33
CA GLN A 5 3.27 -9.79 2.12
C GLN A 5 2.19 -9.06 1.31
N PHE A 6 2.40 -8.86 0.01
CA PHE A 6 1.40 -8.32 -0.91
C PHE A 6 0.49 -9.42 -1.41
N PHE A 7 -0.82 -9.14 -1.48
CA PHE A 7 -1.76 -10.00 -2.19
C PHE A 7 -1.35 -10.08 -3.66
N SER A 8 -1.50 -11.25 -4.31
CA SER A 8 -1.02 -11.48 -5.68
C SER A 8 -1.56 -10.44 -6.67
N GLU A 9 -2.81 -10.01 -6.49
CA GLU A 9 -3.49 -8.98 -7.29
C GLU A 9 -2.95 -7.57 -7.04
N ASP A 10 -2.42 -7.30 -5.85
CA ASP A 10 -1.85 -6.00 -5.47
C ASP A 10 -0.39 -5.85 -5.95
N ILE A 11 0.28 -6.94 -6.34
CA ILE A 11 1.69 -6.93 -6.79
C ILE A 11 1.93 -6.01 -8.00
N PRO A 12 1.14 -6.06 -9.10
CA PRO A 12 1.35 -5.18 -10.24
C PRO A 12 1.19 -3.70 -9.87
N LEU A 13 0.19 -3.39 -9.05
CA LEU A 13 -0.06 -2.02 -8.58
C LEU A 13 1.05 -1.53 -7.64
N ALA A 14 1.52 -2.37 -6.73
CA ALA A 14 2.64 -2.06 -5.85
C ALA A 14 3.93 -1.80 -6.65
N LYS A 15 4.20 -2.59 -7.69
CA LYS A 15 5.33 -2.34 -8.60
C LYS A 15 5.23 -0.99 -9.30
N SER A 16 4.06 -0.69 -9.88
CA SER A 16 3.82 0.61 -10.53
C SER A 16 4.04 1.79 -9.56
N LYS A 17 3.55 1.69 -8.33
CA LYS A 17 3.77 2.70 -7.28
C LYS A 17 5.26 2.87 -6.92
N ILE A 18 6.00 1.76 -6.81
CA ILE A 18 7.45 1.81 -6.56
C ILE A 18 8.19 2.50 -7.71
N ASP A 19 7.80 2.25 -8.96
CA ASP A 19 8.41 2.89 -10.11
C ASP A 19 8.10 4.40 -10.14
N SER A 20 6.88 4.82 -9.82
CA SER A 20 6.54 6.24 -9.65
C SER A 20 7.39 6.92 -8.56
N VAL A 21 7.66 6.23 -7.44
CA VAL A 21 8.55 6.79 -6.39
C VAL A 21 9.97 7.01 -6.91
N LYS A 22 10.50 6.12 -7.75
CA LYS A 22 11.83 6.30 -8.36
C LYS A 22 11.87 7.54 -9.27
N GLU A 23 10.82 7.73 -10.07
CA GLU A 23 10.71 8.91 -10.93
C GLU A 23 10.62 10.20 -10.10
N LEU A 24 9.81 10.21 -9.02
CA LEU A 24 9.71 11.35 -8.12
C LEU A 24 11.03 11.64 -7.39
N LEU A 25 11.78 10.62 -6.98
CA LEU A 25 13.11 10.79 -6.39
C LEU A 25 14.11 11.38 -7.39
N TYR A 26 14.02 10.98 -8.67
CA TYR A 26 14.84 11.58 -9.71
C TYR A 26 14.51 13.07 -9.90
N LEU A 27 13.22 13.43 -9.94
CA LEU A 27 12.79 14.83 -10.03
C LEU A 27 13.23 15.64 -8.80
N ALA A 28 13.07 15.09 -7.60
CA ALA A 28 13.47 15.76 -6.36
C ALA A 28 14.97 16.05 -6.34
N HIS A 29 15.78 15.15 -6.90
CA HIS A 29 17.23 15.37 -7.05
C HIS A 29 17.55 16.49 -8.04
N GLN A 30 16.78 16.67 -9.12
CA GLN A 30 16.96 17.79 -10.03
C GLN A 30 16.54 19.11 -9.36
N SER A 31 15.37 19.17 -8.74
CA SER A 31 14.91 20.35 -8.00
C SER A 31 15.89 20.77 -6.90
N LEU A 32 16.52 19.80 -6.22
CA LEU A 32 17.58 20.07 -5.25
C LEU A 32 18.81 20.75 -5.88
N LYS A 33 19.22 20.34 -7.07
CA LYS A 33 20.34 20.99 -7.78
C LYS A 33 19.99 22.41 -8.22
N ASP A 34 18.74 22.62 -8.60
CA ASP A 34 18.23 23.90 -9.08
C ASP A 34 17.90 24.86 -7.91
N GLY A 35 17.95 24.38 -6.66
CA GLY A 35 17.62 25.16 -5.47
C GLY A 35 16.13 25.42 -5.27
N ASP A 36 15.28 24.65 -5.96
CA ASP A 36 13.82 24.76 -5.88
C ASP A 36 13.27 23.95 -4.70
N TYR A 37 13.33 24.55 -3.52
CA TYR A 37 12.92 23.89 -2.27
C TYR A 37 11.40 23.71 -2.15
N ASP A 38 10.59 24.55 -2.80
CA ASP A 38 9.14 24.43 -2.79
C ASP A 38 8.70 23.19 -3.57
N GLU A 39 9.30 22.96 -4.74
CA GLU A 39 9.06 21.74 -5.52
C GLU A 39 9.54 20.48 -4.77
N ILE A 40 10.71 20.53 -4.11
CA ILE A 40 11.20 19.42 -3.28
C ILE A 40 10.19 19.05 -2.18
N ALA A 41 9.60 20.04 -1.51
CA ALA A 41 8.62 19.81 -0.47
C ALA A 41 7.35 19.13 -1.03
N GLY A 42 6.87 19.56 -2.20
CA GLY A 42 5.74 18.95 -2.91
C GLY A 42 6.02 17.49 -3.31
N LEU A 43 7.20 17.22 -3.88
CA LEU A 43 7.63 15.88 -4.26
C LEU A 43 7.79 14.96 -3.06
N ALA A 44 8.34 15.45 -1.94
CA ALA A 44 8.45 14.69 -0.70
C ALA A 44 7.07 14.30 -0.14
N GLY A 45 6.09 15.20 -0.21
CA GLY A 45 4.70 14.91 0.14
C GLY A 45 4.10 13.77 -0.72
N SER A 46 4.36 13.81 -2.02
CA SER A 46 3.90 12.79 -2.96
C SER A 46 4.53 11.42 -2.69
N ILE A 47 5.85 11.38 -2.46
CA ILE A 47 6.59 10.16 -2.10
C ILE A 47 6.07 9.56 -0.81
N ARG A 48 5.78 10.39 0.20
CA ARG A 48 5.20 9.95 1.46
C ARG A 48 3.84 9.29 1.24
N ASN A 49 2.95 9.92 0.49
CA ASN A 49 1.61 9.38 0.22
C ASN A 49 1.66 8.00 -0.46
N ILE A 50 2.54 7.83 -1.45
CA ILE A 50 2.72 6.54 -2.13
C ILE A 50 3.31 5.50 -1.17
N SER A 51 4.23 5.90 -0.30
CA SER A 51 4.84 5.02 0.70
C SER A 51 3.79 4.52 1.71
N GLU A 52 2.90 5.40 2.18
CA GLU A 52 1.77 5.03 3.05
C GLU A 52 0.79 4.06 2.35
N ASP A 53 0.52 4.26 1.06
CA ASP A 53 -0.28 3.33 0.27
C ASP A 53 0.36 1.93 0.20
N LEU A 54 1.66 1.85 -0.05
CA LEU A 54 2.39 0.58 -0.10
C LEU A 54 2.33 -0.15 1.26
N ILE A 55 2.45 0.59 2.36
CA ILE A 55 2.28 0.04 3.72
C ILE A 55 0.85 -0.50 3.91
N ARG A 56 -0.18 0.23 3.48
CA ARG A 56 -1.57 -0.24 3.55
C ARG A 56 -1.78 -1.52 2.77
N MET A 57 -1.25 -1.63 1.55
CA MET A 57 -1.32 -2.86 0.74
C MET A 57 -0.62 -4.04 1.42
N ASN A 58 0.53 -3.79 2.05
CA ASN A 58 1.26 -4.80 2.81
C ASN A 58 0.47 -5.29 4.03
N ASN A 59 -0.13 -4.36 4.78
CA ASN A 59 -0.95 -4.68 5.94
C ASN A 59 -2.21 -5.47 5.57
N LYS A 60 -2.83 -5.17 4.42
CA LYS A 60 -3.96 -5.93 3.89
C LYS A 60 -3.59 -7.40 3.66
N GLY A 61 -2.45 -7.67 3.02
CA GLY A 61 -2.02 -9.05 2.78
C GLY A 61 -1.68 -9.80 4.07
N LEU A 62 -1.07 -9.13 5.06
CA LEU A 62 -0.86 -9.69 6.40
C LEU A 62 -2.17 -10.07 7.10
N LEU A 63 -3.17 -9.18 7.08
CA LEU A 63 -4.47 -9.42 7.69
C LEU A 63 -5.17 -10.64 7.08
N ILE A 64 -5.15 -10.77 5.75
CA ILE A 64 -5.73 -11.91 5.05
C ILE A 64 -5.02 -13.21 5.46
N LYS A 65 -3.68 -13.23 5.46
CA LYS A 65 -2.89 -14.40 5.89
C LYS A 65 -3.25 -14.81 7.32
N THR A 66 -3.32 -13.86 8.25
CA THR A 66 -3.71 -14.13 9.63
C THR A 66 -5.14 -14.66 9.73
N ALA A 67 -6.09 -14.11 8.96
CA ALA A 67 -7.45 -14.63 8.92
C ALA A 67 -7.50 -16.08 8.43
N GLU A 68 -6.79 -16.43 7.36
CA GLU A 68 -6.70 -17.82 6.87
C GLU A 68 -6.14 -18.78 7.92
N GLU A 69 -5.10 -18.37 8.67
CA GLU A 69 -4.50 -19.16 9.74
C GLU A 69 -5.49 -19.42 10.88
N ILE A 70 -6.25 -18.40 11.29
CA ILE A 70 -7.29 -18.55 12.33
C ILE A 70 -8.42 -19.47 11.86
N GLN A 71 -8.90 -19.32 10.62
CA GLN A 71 -9.94 -20.17 10.04
C GLN A 71 -9.49 -21.64 10.03
N LYS A 72 -8.26 -21.92 9.56
CA LYS A 72 -7.69 -23.28 9.54
C LYS A 72 -7.55 -23.87 10.94
N LYS A 73 -7.14 -23.08 11.93
CA LYS A 73 -6.87 -23.55 13.29
C LYS A 73 -8.16 -23.82 14.09
N HIS A 74 -9.19 -23.00 13.89
CA HIS A 74 -10.37 -22.99 14.75
C HIS A 74 -11.66 -23.44 14.05
N GLY A 75 -11.63 -23.71 12.74
CA GLY A 75 -12.82 -24.11 11.98
C GLY A 75 -13.89 -23.03 11.89
N VAL A 76 -13.52 -21.77 12.15
CA VAL A 76 -14.40 -20.60 12.06
C VAL A 76 -14.34 -20.01 10.65
N ARG A 77 -15.43 -19.42 10.16
CA ARG A 77 -15.45 -18.62 8.93
C ARG A 77 -15.18 -17.16 9.30
N LEU A 78 -14.14 -16.57 8.72
CA LEU A 78 -13.80 -15.15 8.88
C LEU A 78 -13.90 -14.47 7.53
N GLU A 79 -14.56 -13.32 7.50
CA GLU A 79 -14.75 -12.52 6.29
C GLU A 79 -14.17 -11.12 6.49
N VAL A 80 -13.50 -10.62 5.45
CA VAL A 80 -12.98 -9.25 5.43
C VAL A 80 -14.12 -8.35 4.99
N VAL A 81 -14.64 -7.54 5.92
CA VAL A 81 -15.60 -6.48 5.62
C VAL A 81 -14.88 -5.18 5.30
N THR A 82 -15.04 -4.71 4.07
CA THR A 82 -14.60 -3.37 3.66
C THR A 82 -15.59 -2.33 4.16
N ARG A 83 -15.14 -1.43 5.06
CA ARG A 83 -15.95 -0.29 5.49
C ARG A 83 -15.74 0.88 4.53
N THR A 84 -16.57 0.97 3.49
CA THR A 84 -16.80 2.24 2.80
C THR A 84 -17.77 3.07 3.64
N GLU A 85 -17.48 4.34 3.86
CA GLU A 85 -18.43 5.24 4.51
C GLU A 85 -19.75 5.22 3.72
N ARG A 86 -20.76 4.58 4.32
CA ARG A 86 -22.12 4.27 3.84
C ARG A 86 -22.32 2.82 3.36
N THR A 87 -23.10 2.14 4.21
CA THR A 87 -23.86 0.90 3.98
C THR A 87 -23.06 -0.39 4.10
N GLU A 88 -23.25 -1.05 5.24
CA GLU A 88 -22.87 -2.45 5.47
C GLU A 88 -23.81 -3.33 4.63
N SER A 89 -23.29 -3.94 3.57
CA SER A 89 -23.92 -5.10 2.94
C SER A 89 -23.04 -6.32 3.22
N ILE A 90 -23.50 -7.17 4.14
CA ILE A 90 -22.97 -8.52 4.33
C ILE A 90 -23.81 -9.40 3.38
N GLU A 91 -23.21 -9.89 2.30
CA GLU A 91 -23.86 -10.90 1.45
C GLU A 91 -23.66 -12.28 2.07
N TYR A 92 -24.76 -13.02 2.26
CA TYR A 92 -24.82 -14.35 2.87
C TYR A 92 -24.51 -15.48 1.88
#